data_AF-A0A2V5VU96-F1
#
_entry.id   AF-A0A2V5VU96-F1
#
_cell.length_a   1.000
_cell.length_b   1.000
_cell.length_c   1.000
_cell.angle_alpha   90.00
_cell.angle_beta   90.00
_cell.angle_gamma   90.00
#
_symmetry.space_group_name_H-M   'P 1'
#
loop_
_entity.id
_entity.type
_entity.pdbx_description
1 polymer ?
#
loop_
_entity_poly.entity_id
_entity_poly.type
_entity_poly.pdbx_seq_one_letter_code
_entity_poly.pdbx_strand_id
1 'polypeptide(L)'
;MQDAQVIARIGRKFRRLAGALNERSRRLWAASEALELGWGGVSAVAQATNLSPTTIRAGIGELKKPKRRALSPDRIRRPGAGRQRATQRDPGLRSALEGLVEPTSRGDPEASLQWTIKSTRTLARELVQQEHPVSYRTVGALLEQTGYSLQANRKTREGTAHPDRNAQFEYINGCVRRFQRRGQPAISVDTKKKELVGDFKNGGRDWRPQGKPQEVRVHDFLDKTLGKAIPYGVYDLLHNEGWVSVGIDHDTAQFAVNAIGCWWRKMGRRRFPRAQELLISADSGGSNSARCRLWKVALQELANATGLTVTVCHFPPGTSKWNKIEHRLFSFIAQNWRGQPLVSLQTIVELIGHTRTAQGLKVCAALDTNDYPKGIEITDEQLARVKLQPHNFHGEWNYTIRAERKT
;
A
#
# COMPACT_ATOMS: atom_id res chain seq x y z
N MET A 1 34.03 -16.13 -61.40
CA MET A 1 33.43 -16.83 -60.25
C MET A 1 34.48 -16.86 -59.14
N GLN A 2 34.12 -16.52 -57.91
CA GLN A 2 35.09 -16.59 -56.81
C GLN A 2 35.35 -18.04 -56.42
N ASP A 3 36.58 -18.33 -55.98
CA ASP A 3 37.06 -19.66 -55.64
C ASP A 3 36.19 -20.32 -54.53
N ALA A 4 35.80 -21.58 -54.73
CA ALA A 4 34.96 -22.34 -53.80
C ALA A 4 35.60 -22.44 -52.41
N GLN A 5 36.93 -22.45 -52.33
CA GLN A 5 37.65 -22.45 -51.06
C GLN A 5 37.44 -21.16 -50.26
N VAL A 6 37.31 -20.01 -50.93
CA VAL A 6 37.09 -18.70 -50.31
C VAL A 6 35.69 -18.62 -49.70
N ILE A 7 34.67 -19.07 -50.44
CA ILE A 7 33.28 -19.14 -49.97
C ILE A 7 33.18 -20.02 -48.72
N ALA A 8 33.81 -21.20 -48.75
CA ALA A 8 33.85 -22.11 -47.60
C ALA A 8 34.54 -21.50 -46.38
N ARG A 9 35.63 -20.74 -46.58
CA ARG A 9 36.35 -20.04 -45.51
C ARG A 9 35.50 -18.96 -44.84
N ILE A 10 34.78 -18.16 -45.62
CA ILE A 10 33.86 -17.12 -45.13
C ILE A 10 32.74 -17.75 -44.31
N GLY A 11 32.13 -18.82 -44.82
CA GLY A 11 31.06 -19.54 -44.11
C GLY A 11 31.51 -20.14 -42.78
N ARG A 12 32.78 -20.60 -42.67
CA ARG A 12 33.36 -21.04 -41.39
C ARG A 12 33.55 -19.88 -40.41
N LYS A 13 34.10 -18.75 -40.85
CA LYS A 13 34.25 -17.55 -40.00
C LYS A 13 32.89 -17.07 -39.47
N PHE A 14 31.88 -16.98 -40.34
CA PHE A 14 30.55 -16.50 -39.97
C PHE A 14 29.89 -17.39 -38.92
N ARG A 15 29.91 -18.72 -39.12
CA ARG A 15 29.31 -19.67 -38.16
C ARG A 15 29.92 -19.58 -36.76
N ARG A 16 31.23 -19.32 -36.65
CA ARG A 16 31.90 -19.15 -35.35
C ARG A 16 31.43 -17.90 -34.60
N LEU A 17 31.07 -16.84 -35.31
CA LEU A 17 30.66 -15.56 -34.73
C LEU A 17 29.14 -15.36 -34.69
N ALA A 18 28.36 -16.16 -35.41
CA ALA A 18 26.92 -15.97 -35.59
C ALA A 18 26.16 -15.84 -34.26
N GLY A 19 26.55 -16.61 -33.23
CA GLY A 19 25.93 -16.55 -31.90
C GLY A 19 26.20 -15.26 -31.11
N ALA A 20 27.32 -14.57 -31.39
CA ALA A 20 27.72 -13.35 -30.66
C ALA A 20 27.35 -12.05 -31.40
N LEU A 21 27.06 -12.12 -32.70
CA LEU A 21 26.76 -10.94 -33.52
C LEU A 21 25.26 -10.60 -33.51
N ASN A 22 24.92 -9.35 -33.18
CA ASN A 22 23.58 -8.80 -33.38
C ASN A 22 23.31 -8.46 -34.86
N GLU A 23 22.08 -8.09 -35.21
CA GLU A 23 21.65 -7.79 -36.59
C GLU A 23 22.56 -6.78 -37.31
N ARG A 24 22.96 -5.70 -36.62
CA ARG A 24 23.84 -4.66 -37.16
C ARG A 24 25.25 -5.18 -37.36
N SER A 25 25.82 -5.86 -36.35
CA SER A 25 27.19 -6.38 -36.41
C SER A 25 27.35 -7.46 -37.49
N ARG A 26 26.35 -8.34 -37.67
CA ARG A 26 26.34 -9.34 -38.76
C ARG A 26 26.41 -8.68 -40.13
N ARG A 27 25.62 -7.63 -40.34
CA ARG A 27 25.55 -6.88 -41.60
C ARG A 27 26.86 -6.12 -41.90
N LEU A 28 27.47 -5.48 -40.90
CA LEU A 28 28.74 -4.78 -41.07
C LEU A 28 29.90 -5.75 -41.33
N TRP A 29 29.93 -6.87 -40.62
CA TRP A 29 30.92 -7.92 -40.85
C TRP A 29 30.82 -8.50 -42.28
N ALA A 30 29.62 -8.84 -42.73
CA ALA A 30 29.39 -9.36 -44.08
C ALA A 30 29.76 -8.34 -45.16
N ALA A 31 29.48 -7.05 -44.92
CA ALA A 31 29.89 -5.98 -45.81
C ALA A 31 31.41 -5.80 -45.88
N SER A 32 32.12 -5.98 -44.76
CA SER A 32 33.59 -5.93 -44.72
C SER A 32 34.20 -7.04 -45.57
N GLU A 33 33.76 -8.29 -45.39
CA GLU A 33 34.27 -9.41 -46.20
C GLU A 33 33.91 -9.25 -47.69
N ALA A 34 32.74 -8.67 -48.01
CA ALA A 34 32.35 -8.41 -49.39
C ALA A 34 33.18 -7.30 -50.06
N LEU A 35 33.70 -6.33 -49.30
CA LEU A 35 34.57 -5.27 -49.82
C LEU A 35 35.97 -5.76 -50.13
N GLU A 36 36.55 -6.56 -49.23
CA GLU A 36 37.88 -7.17 -49.41
C GLU A 36 37.95 -8.07 -50.65
N LEU A 37 36.86 -8.76 -50.97
CA LEU A 37 36.79 -9.66 -52.13
C LEU A 37 36.56 -8.93 -53.46
N GLY A 38 36.25 -7.63 -53.45
CA GLY A 38 36.03 -6.84 -54.66
C GLY A 38 34.89 -7.37 -55.54
N TRP A 39 35.16 -7.56 -56.83
CA TRP A 39 34.14 -7.96 -57.82
C TRP A 39 33.58 -9.36 -57.52
N GLY A 40 32.25 -9.46 -57.42
CA GLY A 40 31.55 -10.69 -57.04
C GLY A 40 31.49 -10.98 -55.53
N GLY A 41 32.11 -10.14 -54.68
CA GLY A 41 32.19 -10.38 -53.23
C GLY A 41 30.84 -10.45 -52.53
N VAL A 42 29.87 -9.62 -52.96
CA VAL A 42 28.50 -9.65 -52.42
C VAL A 42 27.82 -11.01 -52.65
N SER A 43 27.97 -11.58 -53.84
CA SER A 43 27.38 -12.88 -54.18
C SER A 43 28.05 -14.03 -53.42
N ALA A 44 29.38 -13.99 -53.31
CA ALA A 44 30.15 -14.98 -52.56
C ALA A 44 29.83 -14.98 -51.06
N VAL A 45 29.73 -13.80 -50.45
CA VAL A 45 29.35 -13.66 -49.02
C VAL A 45 27.88 -14.08 -48.82
N ALA A 46 26.97 -13.69 -49.72
CA ALA A 46 25.57 -14.12 -49.64
C ALA A 46 25.45 -15.65 -49.68
N GLN A 47 26.18 -16.30 -50.58
CA GLN A 47 26.23 -17.76 -50.69
C GLN A 47 26.85 -18.41 -49.45
N ALA A 48 27.89 -17.80 -48.87
CA ALA A 48 28.58 -18.34 -47.69
C ALA A 48 27.79 -18.20 -46.38
N THR A 49 26.99 -17.14 -46.23
CA THR A 49 26.32 -16.82 -44.96
C THR A 49 24.80 -16.91 -45.01
N ASN A 50 24.21 -17.17 -46.17
CA ASN A 50 22.77 -17.12 -46.42
C ASN A 50 22.12 -15.77 -46.05
N LEU A 51 22.90 -14.67 -46.13
CA LEU A 51 22.39 -13.32 -45.93
C LEU A 51 21.90 -12.77 -47.26
N SER A 52 20.82 -11.98 -47.21
CA SER A 52 20.32 -11.31 -48.42
C SER A 52 21.40 -10.39 -49.01
N PRO A 53 21.64 -10.43 -50.34
CA PRO A 53 22.50 -9.47 -51.03
C PRO A 53 22.13 -8.00 -50.75
N THR A 54 20.85 -7.71 -50.51
CA THR A 54 20.40 -6.36 -50.15
C THR A 54 20.92 -5.90 -48.79
N THR A 55 20.97 -6.81 -47.81
CA THR A 55 21.53 -6.57 -46.47
C THR A 55 23.03 -6.28 -46.55
N ILE A 56 23.77 -7.06 -47.35
CA ILE A 56 25.21 -6.88 -47.54
C ILE A 56 25.51 -5.53 -48.20
N ARG A 57 24.79 -5.18 -49.28
CA ARG A 57 24.92 -3.87 -49.95
C ARG A 57 24.57 -2.70 -49.02
N ALA A 58 23.55 -2.85 -48.18
CA ALA A 58 23.22 -1.84 -47.17
C ALA A 58 24.36 -1.65 -46.15
N GLY A 59 25.00 -2.74 -45.71
CA GLY A 59 26.18 -2.67 -44.85
C GLY A 59 27.38 -1.99 -45.53
N ILE A 60 27.61 -2.25 -46.83
CA ILE A 60 28.66 -1.57 -47.61
C ILE A 60 28.40 -0.06 -47.66
N GLY A 61 27.14 0.34 -47.88
CA GLY A 61 26.74 1.74 -47.85
C GLY A 61 26.97 2.41 -46.48
N GLU A 62 26.81 1.67 -45.38
CA GLU A 62 27.09 2.13 -44.02
C GLU A 62 28.60 2.28 -43.76
N LEU A 63 29.43 1.31 -44.19
CA LEU A 63 30.89 1.37 -44.04
C LEU A 63 31.53 2.50 -44.87
N LYS A 64 31.04 2.74 -46.09
CA LYS A 64 31.55 3.81 -46.97
C LYS A 64 31.17 5.23 -46.53
N LYS A 65 30.17 5.38 -45.64
CA LYS A 65 29.69 6.69 -45.16
C LYS A 65 29.74 6.78 -43.62
N PRO A 66 30.93 6.70 -43.00
CA PRO A 66 31.06 6.67 -41.53
C PRO A 66 30.57 7.94 -40.83
N LYS A 67 30.52 9.08 -41.55
CA LYS A 67 30.21 10.41 -40.98
C LYS A 67 28.71 10.77 -40.91
N ARG A 68 27.78 9.99 -41.47
CA ARG A 68 26.34 10.28 -41.34
C ARG A 68 25.73 9.45 -40.21
N ARG A 69 25.88 9.97 -38.98
CA ARG A 69 25.22 9.51 -37.73
C ARG A 69 25.59 8.08 -37.33
N ALA A 70 26.80 7.91 -36.79
CA ALA A 70 27.17 6.71 -36.06
C ALA A 70 26.14 6.47 -34.94
N LEU A 71 25.35 5.40 -35.06
CA LEU A 71 24.53 4.92 -33.95
C LEU A 71 25.47 4.50 -32.81
N SER A 72 25.12 4.86 -31.57
CA SER A 72 25.87 4.43 -30.39
C SER A 72 26.15 2.92 -30.42
N PRO A 73 27.27 2.44 -29.86
CA PRO A 73 27.68 1.04 -29.94
C PRO A 73 26.56 0.05 -29.57
N ASP A 74 25.73 0.43 -28.60
CA ASP A 74 24.64 -0.39 -28.05
C ASP A 74 23.33 -0.31 -28.84
N ARG A 75 23.22 0.58 -29.84
CA ARG A 75 21.97 0.79 -30.58
C ARG A 75 21.98 0.08 -31.93
N ILE A 76 21.08 -0.89 -32.07
CA ILE A 76 20.91 -1.70 -33.28
C ILE A 76 20.14 -0.94 -34.37
N ARG A 77 19.13 -0.14 -34.00
CA ARG A 77 18.22 0.55 -34.94
C ARG A 77 18.30 2.07 -34.87
N ARG A 78 18.04 2.73 -36.00
CA ARG A 78 17.99 4.20 -36.09
C ARG A 78 16.87 4.80 -35.23
N PRO A 79 17.04 6.03 -34.70
CA PRO A 79 15.92 6.77 -34.11
C PRO A 79 14.75 6.84 -35.11
N GLY A 80 13.53 6.57 -34.64
CA GLY A 80 12.32 6.53 -35.46
C GLY A 80 11.96 5.17 -36.07
N ALA A 81 12.84 4.16 -36.03
CA ALA A 81 12.56 2.80 -36.53
C ALA A 81 11.91 1.86 -35.48
N GLY A 82 11.03 2.42 -34.64
CA GLY A 82 10.27 1.71 -33.61
C GLY A 82 8.77 1.87 -33.82
N ARG A 83 7.96 1.13 -33.06
CA ARG A 83 6.50 1.28 -33.08
C ARG A 83 6.13 2.74 -32.80
N GLN A 84 5.40 3.37 -33.72
CA GLN A 84 4.90 4.74 -33.56
C GLN A 84 4.08 4.85 -32.28
N ARG A 85 4.18 5.99 -31.58
CA ARG A 85 3.43 6.22 -30.35
C ARG A 85 1.92 6.19 -30.65
N ALA A 86 1.10 5.73 -29.71
CA ALA A 86 -0.35 5.65 -29.91
C ALA A 86 -0.95 7.02 -30.30
N THR A 87 -0.45 8.10 -29.71
CA THR A 87 -0.83 9.49 -30.02
C THR A 87 -0.40 10.00 -31.40
N GLN A 88 0.55 9.32 -32.06
CA GLN A 88 0.93 9.64 -33.45
C GLN A 88 0.06 8.89 -34.45
N ARG A 89 -0.43 7.70 -34.08
CA ARG A 89 -1.36 6.91 -34.89
C ARG A 89 -2.78 7.44 -34.79
N ASP A 90 -3.11 8.02 -33.64
CA ASP A 90 -4.42 8.56 -33.31
C ASP A 90 -4.24 9.96 -32.70
N PRO A 91 -4.31 11.02 -33.52
CA PRO A 91 -4.14 12.40 -33.06
C PRO A 91 -5.25 12.86 -32.10
N GLY A 92 -6.46 12.28 -32.21
CA GLY A 92 -7.63 12.65 -31.40
C GLY A 92 -7.65 12.03 -30.01
N LEU A 93 -6.94 10.91 -29.82
CA LEU A 93 -6.83 10.16 -28.57
C LEU A 93 -6.54 11.03 -27.34
N ARG A 94 -5.66 12.02 -27.49
CA ARG A 94 -5.28 12.90 -26.37
C ARG A 94 -6.43 13.79 -25.95
N SER A 95 -7.08 14.44 -26.91
CA SER A 95 -8.24 15.31 -26.67
C SER A 95 -9.44 14.52 -26.13
N ALA A 96 -9.65 13.29 -26.62
CA ALA A 96 -10.69 12.40 -26.12
C ALA A 96 -10.41 11.95 -24.67
N LEU A 97 -9.15 11.63 -24.35
CA LEU A 97 -8.76 11.31 -22.97
C LEU A 97 -8.92 12.51 -22.04
N GLU A 98 -8.53 13.71 -22.47
CA GLU A 98 -8.71 14.96 -21.71
C GLU A 98 -10.20 15.25 -21.48
N GLY A 99 -11.05 15.10 -22.50
CA GLY A 99 -12.51 15.27 -22.37
C GLY A 99 -13.21 14.20 -21.51
N LEU A 100 -12.60 13.04 -21.29
CA LEU A 100 -13.09 12.02 -20.35
C LEU A 100 -12.60 12.26 -18.91
N VAL A 101 -11.55 13.07 -18.74
CA VAL A 101 -10.94 13.41 -17.45
C VAL A 101 -11.44 14.76 -16.93
N GLU A 102 -11.77 15.71 -17.82
CA GLU A 102 -12.42 16.98 -17.49
C GLU A 102 -13.95 16.83 -17.42
N PRO A 103 -14.62 17.40 -16.40
CA PRO A 103 -16.08 17.39 -16.34
C PRO A 103 -16.66 18.32 -17.42
N THR A 104 -17.45 17.78 -18.34
CA THR A 104 -18.32 18.60 -19.21
C THR A 104 -19.44 19.22 -18.39
N SER A 105 -19.23 20.45 -17.90
CA SER A 105 -20.28 21.43 -17.58
C SER A 105 -19.71 22.83 -17.67
N ARG A 106 -20.22 23.59 -18.64
CA ARG A 106 -19.87 24.98 -18.92
C ARG A 106 -20.22 25.90 -17.73
N GLY A 107 -19.27 26.75 -17.33
CA GLY A 107 -19.56 28.07 -16.78
C GLY A 107 -19.39 28.26 -15.27
N ASP A 108 -18.20 28.03 -14.71
CA ASP A 108 -17.79 28.77 -13.49
C ASP A 108 -16.25 28.79 -13.33
N PRO A 109 -15.57 29.96 -13.31
CA PRO A 109 -14.11 30.05 -13.20
C PRO A 109 -13.54 29.67 -11.80
N GLU A 110 -14.37 29.49 -10.78
CA GLU A 110 -13.94 29.19 -9.39
C GLU A 110 -14.26 27.77 -8.89
N ALA A 111 -14.63 26.83 -9.76
CA ALA A 111 -14.92 25.46 -9.35
C ALA A 111 -13.63 24.65 -9.06
N SER A 112 -13.12 24.76 -7.84
CA SER A 112 -12.00 23.98 -7.33
C SER A 112 -12.34 22.48 -7.25
N LEU A 113 -11.69 21.68 -8.11
CA LEU A 113 -11.47 20.23 -7.99
C LEU A 113 -12.72 19.32 -8.05
N GLN A 114 -13.20 19.06 -9.26
CA GLN A 114 -14.17 17.99 -9.54
C GLN A 114 -13.47 16.82 -10.24
N TRP A 115 -13.27 15.72 -9.50
CA TRP A 115 -12.43 14.58 -9.90
C TRP A 115 -13.24 13.47 -10.57
N THR A 116 -12.69 12.88 -11.63
CA THR A 116 -13.27 11.69 -12.27
C THR A 116 -12.92 10.41 -11.46
N ILE A 117 -13.95 9.69 -11.02
CA ILE A 117 -13.84 8.44 -10.22
C ILE A 117 -13.49 7.22 -11.12
N LYS A 118 -13.05 7.45 -12.36
CA LYS A 118 -12.93 6.40 -13.39
C LYS A 118 -11.55 5.75 -13.37
N SER A 119 -11.52 4.42 -13.30
CA SER A 119 -10.26 3.65 -13.39
C SER A 119 -9.63 3.75 -14.79
N THR A 120 -8.32 3.53 -14.93
CA THR A 120 -7.64 3.48 -16.23
C THR A 120 -8.20 2.43 -17.19
N ARG A 121 -8.81 1.36 -16.66
CA ARG A 121 -9.53 0.36 -17.45
C ARG A 121 -10.89 0.85 -17.94
N THR A 122 -11.56 1.69 -17.14
CA THR A 122 -12.82 2.33 -17.52
C THR A 122 -12.57 3.37 -18.61
N LEU A 123 -11.56 4.23 -18.43
CA LEU A 123 -11.14 5.22 -19.44
C LEU A 123 -10.76 4.55 -20.76
N ALA A 124 -10.02 3.44 -20.72
CA ALA A 124 -9.70 2.69 -21.93
C ALA A 124 -10.94 2.14 -22.66
N ARG A 125 -11.97 1.69 -21.93
CA ARG A 125 -13.22 1.19 -22.54
C ARG A 125 -14.02 2.32 -23.17
N GLU A 126 -14.10 3.47 -22.51
CA GLU A 126 -14.81 4.65 -23.03
C GLU A 126 -14.08 5.22 -24.26
N LEU A 127 -12.75 5.24 -24.25
CA LEU A 127 -11.96 5.61 -25.44
C LEU A 127 -12.18 4.63 -26.60
N VAL A 128 -12.24 3.33 -26.33
CA VAL A 128 -12.59 2.33 -27.36
C VAL A 128 -14.00 2.57 -27.91
N GLN A 129 -14.96 3.00 -27.08
CA GLN A 129 -16.31 3.36 -27.51
C GLN A 129 -16.36 4.67 -28.33
N GLN A 130 -15.41 5.58 -28.11
CA GLN A 130 -15.21 6.80 -28.90
C GLN A 130 -14.28 6.59 -30.10
N GLU A 131 -14.15 5.35 -30.58
CA GLU A 131 -13.32 4.98 -31.76
C GLU A 131 -11.81 5.19 -31.60
N HIS A 132 -11.32 5.30 -30.36
CA HIS A 132 -9.91 5.42 -30.00
C HIS A 132 -9.39 4.13 -29.34
N PRO A 133 -8.98 3.09 -30.11
CA PRO A 133 -8.61 1.80 -29.56
C PRO A 133 -7.27 1.84 -28.81
N VAL A 134 -7.34 1.87 -27.47
CA VAL A 134 -6.16 1.91 -26.60
C VAL A 134 -6.22 0.95 -25.42
N SER A 135 -5.04 0.48 -25.00
CA SER A 135 -4.92 -0.36 -23.81
C SER A 135 -4.90 0.49 -22.53
N TYR A 136 -5.37 -0.07 -21.41
CA TYR A 136 -5.32 0.59 -20.10
C TYR A 136 -3.90 0.98 -19.66
N ARG A 137 -2.86 0.25 -20.11
CA ARG A 137 -1.45 0.60 -19.86
C ARG A 137 -1.04 1.86 -20.63
N THR A 138 -1.52 1.98 -21.87
CA THR A 138 -1.30 3.17 -22.69
C THR A 138 -2.00 4.39 -22.09
N VAL A 139 -3.22 4.23 -21.57
CA VAL A 139 -3.94 5.28 -20.83
C VAL A 139 -3.15 5.72 -19.59
N GLY A 140 -2.65 4.77 -18.79
CA GLY A 140 -1.81 5.10 -17.62
C GLY A 140 -0.56 5.89 -17.99
N ALA A 141 0.17 5.47 -19.04
CA ALA A 141 1.35 6.18 -19.51
C ALA A 141 1.04 7.56 -20.10
N LEU A 142 -0.14 7.74 -20.72
CA LEU A 142 -0.58 9.04 -21.23
C LEU A 142 -0.96 10.00 -20.11
N LEU A 143 -1.65 9.50 -19.07
CA LEU A 143 -1.96 10.26 -17.86
C LEU A 143 -0.67 10.73 -17.15
N GLU A 144 0.33 9.86 -17.01
CA GLU A 144 1.64 10.25 -16.45
C GLU A 144 2.34 11.32 -17.28
N GLN A 145 2.27 11.25 -18.62
CA GLN A 145 2.86 12.24 -19.52
C GLN A 145 2.15 13.59 -19.48
N THR A 146 0.86 13.62 -19.16
CA THR A 146 0.08 14.86 -18.99
C THR A 146 0.12 15.39 -17.55
N GLY A 147 0.99 14.84 -16.70
CA GLY A 147 1.21 15.31 -15.33
C GLY A 147 0.26 14.72 -14.29
N TYR A 148 -0.62 13.79 -14.69
CA TYR A 148 -1.49 13.07 -13.76
C TYR A 148 -0.73 11.92 -13.12
N SER A 149 -0.90 11.76 -11.82
CA SER A 149 -0.35 10.64 -11.07
C SER A 149 -1.43 10.03 -10.19
N LEU A 150 -1.25 8.76 -9.82
CA LEU A 150 -2.08 8.09 -8.83
C LEU A 150 -1.86 8.76 -7.47
N GLN A 151 -2.63 9.80 -7.21
CA GLN A 151 -2.66 10.47 -5.91
C GLN A 151 -3.72 9.80 -5.05
N ALA A 152 -3.30 9.16 -3.96
CA ALA A 152 -4.24 8.79 -2.92
C ALA A 152 -4.71 10.08 -2.22
N ASN A 153 -6.00 10.16 -1.85
CA ASN A 153 -6.51 11.26 -1.04
C ASN A 153 -5.65 11.42 0.22
N ARG A 154 -4.81 12.46 0.24
CA ARG A 154 -3.99 12.80 1.38
C ARG A 154 -4.84 13.71 2.25
N LYS A 155 -5.22 13.26 3.44
CA LYS A 155 -5.77 14.14 4.49
C LYS A 155 -4.67 15.15 4.86
N THR A 156 -4.59 16.28 4.16
CA THR A 156 -3.61 17.35 4.39
C THR A 156 -4.17 18.51 5.21
N ARG A 157 -5.48 18.52 5.48
CA ARG A 157 -6.12 19.45 6.41
C ARG A 157 -6.13 18.87 7.82
N GLU A 158 -4.96 18.60 8.38
CA GLU A 158 -4.79 18.50 9.84
C GLU A 158 -4.26 19.85 10.31
N GLY A 159 -4.79 20.33 11.44
CA GLY A 159 -4.54 21.67 11.98
C GLY A 159 -3.05 22.00 12.17
N THR A 160 -2.79 23.30 12.33
CA THR A 160 -1.49 23.95 12.58
C THR A 160 -0.42 23.02 13.13
N ALA A 161 0.72 22.93 12.42
CA ALA A 161 1.88 22.14 12.81
C ALA A 161 2.21 22.39 14.28
N HIS A 162 1.91 21.42 15.16
CA HIS A 162 2.26 21.53 16.57
C HIS A 162 3.80 21.52 16.67
N PRO A 163 4.43 22.56 17.27
CA PRO A 163 5.89 22.71 17.29
C PRO A 163 6.60 21.49 17.88
N ASP A 164 5.98 20.84 18.88
CA ASP A 164 6.57 19.68 19.57
C ASP A 164 6.26 18.31 18.94
N ARG A 165 5.65 18.27 17.75
CA ARG A 165 5.23 17.01 17.13
C ARG A 165 6.39 16.02 16.97
N ASN A 166 7.52 16.47 16.44
CA ASN A 166 8.70 15.61 16.26
C ASN A 166 9.29 15.14 17.60
N ALA A 167 9.38 16.05 18.58
CA ALA A 167 9.89 15.73 19.91
C ALA A 167 9.03 14.66 20.60
N GLN A 168 7.70 14.70 20.45
CA GLN A 168 6.81 13.66 20.96
C GLN A 168 7.00 12.31 20.25
N PHE A 169 7.23 12.28 18.93
CA PHE A 169 7.56 11.03 18.24
C PHE A 169 8.89 10.43 18.70
N GLU A 170 9.91 11.27 18.87
CA GLU A 170 11.22 10.85 19.39
C GLU A 170 11.11 10.32 20.81
N TYR A 171 10.30 10.97 21.66
CA TYR A 171 10.02 10.52 23.01
C TYR A 171 9.36 9.14 23.05
N ILE A 172 8.29 8.94 22.27
CA ILE A 172 7.59 7.65 22.16
C ILE A 172 8.54 6.55 21.67
N ASN A 173 9.33 6.85 20.63
CA ASN A 173 10.32 5.90 20.10
C ASN A 173 11.39 5.56 21.15
N GLY A 174 11.84 6.55 21.92
CA GLY A 174 12.74 6.36 23.06
C GLY A 174 12.14 5.44 24.13
N CYS A 175 10.87 5.64 24.50
CA CYS A 175 10.14 4.76 25.41
C CYS A 175 10.07 3.32 24.88
N VAL A 176 9.66 3.13 23.62
CA VAL A 176 9.56 1.80 23.00
C VAL A 176 10.91 1.09 23.03
N ARG A 177 12.01 1.78 22.67
CA ARG A 177 13.37 1.22 22.73
C ARG A 177 13.81 0.85 24.15
N ARG A 178 13.39 1.59 25.18
CA ARG A 178 13.67 1.25 26.59
C ARG A 178 12.90 0.01 27.04
N PHE A 179 11.63 -0.12 26.67
CA PHE A 179 10.83 -1.31 26.97
C PHE A 179 11.36 -2.53 26.24
N GLN A 180 11.69 -2.39 24.95
CA GLN A 180 12.26 -3.47 24.15
C GLN A 180 13.59 -3.98 24.72
N ARG A 181 14.50 -3.10 25.13
CA ARG A 181 15.78 -3.49 25.76
C ARG A 181 15.59 -4.26 27.08
N ARG A 182 14.51 -3.98 27.82
CA ARG A 182 14.17 -4.67 29.08
C ARG A 182 13.28 -5.90 28.86
N GLY A 183 12.98 -6.26 27.61
CA GLY A 183 12.06 -7.36 27.27
C GLY A 183 10.63 -7.14 27.79
N GLN A 184 10.22 -5.89 27.98
CA GLN A 184 8.89 -5.52 28.45
C GLN A 184 7.96 -5.29 27.25
N PRO A 185 6.66 -5.59 27.36
CA PRO A 185 5.70 -5.39 26.28
C PRO A 185 5.51 -3.90 25.92
N ALA A 186 5.48 -3.63 24.61
CA ALA A 186 5.10 -2.33 24.07
C ALA A 186 4.04 -2.53 22.98
N ILE A 187 2.86 -1.96 23.19
CA ILE A 187 1.70 -2.11 22.32
C ILE A 187 1.26 -0.77 21.74
N SER A 188 0.70 -0.83 20.55
CA SER A 188 0.03 0.28 19.86
C SER A 188 -1.45 -0.06 19.76
N VAL A 189 -2.31 0.87 20.16
CA VAL A 189 -3.76 0.66 20.27
C VAL A 189 -4.52 1.74 19.53
N ASP A 190 -5.63 1.37 18.91
CA ASP A 190 -6.52 2.28 18.20
C ASP A 190 -7.87 1.59 17.90
N THR A 191 -8.92 2.39 17.72
CA THR A 191 -10.24 1.93 17.29
C THR A 191 -10.42 2.19 15.80
N LYS A 192 -10.74 1.14 15.03
CA LYS A 192 -11.11 1.32 13.63
C LYS A 192 -12.48 2.00 13.53
N LYS A 193 -12.70 2.79 12.46
CA LYS A 193 -14.03 3.32 12.12
C LYS A 193 -15.09 2.22 12.26
N LYS A 194 -16.24 2.57 12.86
CA LYS A 194 -17.38 1.67 13.04
C LYS A 194 -17.82 1.12 11.68
N GLU A 195 -17.87 -0.20 11.58
CA GLU A 195 -18.29 -0.90 10.35
C GLU A 195 -19.75 -1.32 10.50
N LEU A 196 -20.51 -1.17 9.42
CA LEU A 196 -21.89 -1.62 9.36
C LEU A 196 -21.91 -3.13 9.08
N VAL A 197 -22.63 -3.90 9.89
CA VAL A 197 -22.77 -5.34 9.73
C VAL A 197 -23.98 -5.60 8.84
N GLY A 198 -23.76 -6.28 7.71
CA GLY A 198 -24.78 -6.58 6.71
C GLY A 198 -24.21 -6.72 5.29
N ASP A 199 -25.09 -6.98 4.33
CA ASP A 199 -24.79 -7.08 2.89
C ASP A 199 -24.46 -5.71 2.27
N PHE A 200 -23.55 -4.96 2.87
CA PHE A 200 -23.14 -3.65 2.38
C PHE A 200 -22.01 -3.77 1.36
N LYS A 201 -22.03 -2.88 0.38
CA LYS A 201 -21.01 -2.83 -0.68
C LYS A 201 -19.67 -2.35 -0.11
N ASN A 202 -18.84 -3.28 0.32
CA ASN A 202 -17.45 -2.98 0.65
C ASN A 202 -16.63 -2.72 -0.63
N GLY A 203 -15.86 -1.63 -0.63
CA GLY A 203 -15.01 -1.26 -1.75
C GLY A 203 -13.94 -2.33 -2.02
N GLY A 204 -14.05 -3.03 -3.15
CA GLY A 204 -13.10 -4.06 -3.57
C GLY A 204 -13.67 -4.92 -4.70
N ARG A 205 -12.81 -5.68 -5.38
CA ARG A 205 -13.23 -6.68 -6.38
C ARG A 205 -12.59 -8.00 -5.99
N ASP A 206 -13.41 -9.02 -5.77
CA ASP A 206 -12.97 -10.37 -5.45
C ASP A 206 -13.17 -11.28 -6.66
N TRP A 207 -12.30 -12.27 -6.85
CA TRP A 207 -12.37 -13.18 -8.01
C TRP A 207 -13.50 -14.19 -7.82
N ARG A 208 -14.47 -14.22 -8.73
CA ARG A 208 -15.60 -15.17 -8.72
C ARG A 208 -15.85 -15.78 -10.10
N PRO A 209 -16.48 -16.97 -10.15
CA PRO A 209 -16.95 -17.56 -11.39
C PRO A 209 -17.84 -16.57 -12.16
N GLN A 210 -17.65 -16.51 -13.48
CA GLN A 210 -18.37 -15.59 -14.36
C GLN A 210 -19.89 -15.79 -14.23
N GLY A 211 -20.63 -14.69 -14.05
CA GLY A 211 -22.10 -14.71 -13.96
C GLY A 211 -22.68 -14.91 -12.54
N LYS A 212 -21.85 -14.97 -11.48
CA LYS A 212 -22.31 -15.08 -10.09
C LYS A 212 -21.79 -13.93 -9.21
N PRO A 213 -22.23 -12.67 -9.43
CA PRO A 213 -21.92 -11.59 -8.50
C PRO A 213 -22.55 -11.89 -7.13
N GLN A 214 -21.89 -11.49 -6.04
CA GLN A 214 -22.55 -11.52 -4.74
C GLN A 214 -23.56 -10.38 -4.69
N GLU A 215 -24.82 -10.72 -4.46
CA GLU A 215 -25.88 -9.74 -4.25
C GLU A 215 -25.61 -9.01 -2.93
N VAL A 216 -25.53 -7.68 -3.00
CA VAL A 216 -25.37 -6.79 -1.85
C VAL A 216 -26.49 -5.76 -1.88
N ARG A 217 -27.01 -5.36 -0.71
CA ARG A 217 -28.10 -4.40 -0.60
C ARG A 217 -27.65 -3.03 -1.14
N VAL A 218 -28.55 -2.38 -1.89
CA VAL A 218 -28.32 -1.10 -2.60
C VAL A 218 -28.34 0.10 -1.65
N HIS A 219 -28.88 -0.06 -0.44
CA HIS A 219 -29.05 1.03 0.52
C HIS A 219 -28.39 0.74 1.87
N ASP A 220 -27.64 1.73 2.38
CA ASP A 220 -26.96 1.75 3.69
C ASP A 220 -27.93 1.88 4.88
N PHE A 221 -29.06 1.15 4.88
CA PHE A 221 -29.97 1.15 6.02
C PHE A 221 -29.49 0.17 7.08
N LEU A 222 -29.24 0.69 8.28
CA LEU A 222 -28.99 -0.04 9.52
C LEU A 222 -30.02 -1.16 9.69
N ASP A 223 -29.59 -2.41 9.55
CA ASP A 223 -30.42 -3.52 10.02
C ASP A 223 -30.38 -3.50 11.55
N LYS A 224 -31.48 -3.09 12.19
CA LYS A 224 -31.60 -2.97 13.65
C LYS A 224 -31.34 -4.31 14.37
N THR A 225 -31.37 -5.42 13.63
CA THR A 225 -31.16 -6.79 14.12
C THR A 225 -29.70 -7.27 14.03
N LEU A 226 -28.88 -6.75 13.10
CA LEU A 226 -27.48 -7.17 12.88
C LEU A 226 -26.44 -6.30 13.61
N GLY A 227 -26.83 -5.10 14.05
CA GLY A 227 -26.01 -4.23 14.90
C GLY A 227 -24.85 -3.52 14.19
N LYS A 228 -23.90 -3.01 14.99
CA LYS A 228 -22.66 -2.36 14.51
C LYS A 228 -21.46 -3.13 15.04
N ALA A 229 -20.42 -3.27 14.24
CA ALA A 229 -19.15 -3.84 14.68
C ALA A 229 -18.14 -2.72 14.92
N ILE A 230 -17.54 -2.71 16.10
CA ILE A 230 -16.51 -1.76 16.50
C ILE A 230 -15.20 -2.55 16.70
N PRO A 231 -14.32 -2.62 15.69
CA PRO A 231 -13.07 -3.33 15.82
C PRO A 231 -12.07 -2.46 16.59
N TYR A 232 -11.73 -2.89 17.80
CA TYR A 232 -10.67 -2.30 18.59
C TYR A 232 -9.41 -3.14 18.48
N GLY A 233 -8.33 -2.52 18.00
CA GLY A 233 -7.08 -3.22 17.72
C GLY A 233 -6.02 -2.98 18.78
N VAL A 234 -5.25 -4.02 19.06
CA VAL A 234 -4.03 -4.01 19.87
C VAL A 234 -2.91 -4.66 19.08
N TYR A 235 -1.83 -3.92 18.81
CA TYR A 235 -0.70 -4.39 18.03
C TYR A 235 0.58 -4.45 18.87
N ASP A 236 1.18 -5.63 19.00
CA ASP A 236 2.47 -5.85 19.65
C ASP A 236 3.61 -5.41 18.73
N LEU A 237 4.33 -4.37 19.15
CA LEU A 237 5.42 -3.76 18.40
C LEU A 237 6.67 -4.63 18.32
N LEU A 238 6.82 -5.62 19.20
CA LEU A 238 8.02 -6.47 19.28
C LEU A 238 7.87 -7.73 18.45
N HIS A 239 6.69 -8.35 18.45
CA HIS A 239 6.48 -9.67 17.83
C HIS A 239 5.70 -9.63 16.53
N ASN A 240 5.25 -8.45 16.08
CA ASN A 240 4.44 -8.28 14.88
C ASN A 240 3.16 -9.13 14.96
N GLU A 241 2.48 -9.08 16.10
CA GLU A 241 1.23 -9.79 16.34
C GLU A 241 0.12 -8.78 16.69
N GLY A 242 -1.10 -9.06 16.27
CA GLY A 242 -2.26 -8.22 16.52
C GLY A 242 -3.38 -9.00 17.20
N TRP A 243 -4.07 -8.34 18.12
CA TRP A 243 -5.36 -8.76 18.66
C TRP A 243 -6.41 -7.73 18.26
N VAL A 244 -7.60 -8.20 17.86
CA VAL A 244 -8.74 -7.33 17.60
C VAL A 244 -9.96 -7.82 18.37
N SER A 245 -10.47 -6.98 19.27
CA SER A 245 -11.77 -7.20 19.89
C SER A 245 -12.84 -6.54 19.01
N VAL A 246 -13.86 -7.31 18.61
CA VAL A 246 -14.98 -6.78 17.83
C VAL A 246 -16.13 -6.53 18.81
N GLY A 247 -16.36 -5.27 19.17
CA GLY A 247 -17.45 -4.88 20.08
C GLY A 247 -18.76 -4.66 19.32
N ILE A 248 -19.88 -5.01 19.96
CA ILE A 248 -21.24 -4.86 19.40
C ILE A 248 -22.04 -3.69 19.99
N ASP A 249 -21.58 -3.16 21.13
CA ASP A 249 -22.26 -2.09 21.85
C ASP A 249 -21.64 -0.71 21.53
N HIS A 250 -20.83 -0.16 22.44
CA HIS A 250 -20.29 1.19 22.34
C HIS A 250 -18.76 1.25 22.43
N ASP A 251 -18.18 2.15 21.65
CA ASP A 251 -16.76 2.52 21.75
C ASP A 251 -16.55 3.40 23.00
N THR A 252 -16.37 2.76 24.15
CA THR A 252 -16.10 3.41 25.44
C THR A 252 -14.67 3.14 25.89
N ALA A 253 -14.18 3.93 26.85
CA ALA A 253 -12.86 3.72 27.43
C ALA A 253 -12.73 2.33 28.11
N GLN A 254 -13.82 1.82 28.69
CA GLN A 254 -13.87 0.48 29.29
C GLN A 254 -13.72 -0.62 28.23
N PHE A 255 -14.38 -0.46 27.07
CA PHE A 255 -14.23 -1.40 25.95
C PHE A 255 -12.77 -1.45 25.47
N ALA A 256 -12.16 -0.28 25.28
CA ALA A 256 -10.77 -0.17 24.87
C ALA A 256 -9.80 -0.85 25.86
N VAL A 257 -9.98 -0.63 27.16
CA VAL A 257 -9.17 -1.27 28.20
C VAL A 257 -9.44 -2.78 28.27
N ASN A 258 -10.69 -3.23 28.10
CA ASN A 258 -11.01 -4.65 28.03
C ASN A 258 -10.32 -5.34 26.85
N ALA A 259 -10.25 -4.68 25.69
CA ALA A 259 -9.53 -5.21 24.53
C ALA A 259 -8.03 -5.41 24.85
N ILE A 260 -7.41 -4.49 25.57
CA ILE A 260 -6.01 -4.61 26.05
C ILE A 260 -5.89 -5.76 27.06
N GLY A 261 -6.82 -5.89 27.99
CA GLY A 261 -6.86 -7.01 28.94
C GLY A 261 -7.05 -8.37 28.27
N CYS A 262 -7.87 -8.45 27.22
CA CYS A 262 -8.05 -9.64 26.39
C CYS A 262 -6.76 -10.02 25.66
N TRP A 263 -6.10 -9.05 25.01
CA TRP A 263 -4.79 -9.26 24.41
C TRP A 263 -3.78 -9.78 25.45
N TRP A 264 -3.71 -9.18 26.64
CA TRP A 264 -2.79 -9.62 27.70
C TRP A 264 -3.06 -11.07 28.11
N ARG A 265 -4.32 -11.45 28.38
CA ARG A 265 -4.67 -12.80 28.82
C ARG A 265 -4.43 -13.87 27.74
N LYS A 266 -4.74 -13.56 26.47
CA LYS A 266 -4.70 -14.53 25.38
C LYS A 266 -3.32 -14.65 24.72
N MET A 267 -2.59 -13.54 24.62
CA MET A 267 -1.31 -13.47 23.88
C MET A 267 -0.18 -12.94 24.77
N GLY A 268 -0.35 -11.74 25.34
CA GLY A 268 0.73 -11.01 26.02
C GLY A 268 1.38 -11.76 27.17
N ARG A 269 0.61 -12.37 28.08
CA ARG A 269 1.11 -13.05 29.28
C ARG A 269 2.02 -14.24 28.95
N ARG A 270 1.71 -15.00 27.90
CA ARG A 270 2.55 -16.12 27.44
C ARG A 270 3.83 -15.62 26.77
N ARG A 271 3.74 -14.50 26.04
CA ARG A 271 4.86 -13.94 25.30
C ARG A 271 5.86 -13.18 26.17
N PHE A 272 5.36 -12.57 27.24
CA PHE A 272 6.12 -11.78 28.19
C PHE A 272 5.92 -12.31 29.63
N PRO A 273 6.47 -13.50 29.97
CA PRO A 273 6.25 -14.14 31.26
C PRO A 273 6.87 -13.38 32.45
N ARG A 274 7.84 -12.50 32.20
CA ARG A 274 8.52 -11.66 33.20
C ARG A 274 8.15 -10.18 33.08
N ALA A 275 7.02 -9.86 32.44
CA ALA A 275 6.58 -8.48 32.34
C ALA A 275 6.24 -7.92 33.73
N GLN A 276 6.74 -6.72 34.00
CA GLN A 276 6.38 -5.91 35.17
C GLN A 276 5.80 -4.56 34.73
N GLU A 277 6.07 -4.15 33.49
CA GLU A 277 5.64 -2.89 32.92
C GLU A 277 5.01 -3.12 31.54
N LEU A 278 4.03 -2.29 31.18
CA LEU A 278 3.39 -2.28 29.86
C LEU A 278 3.42 -0.86 29.29
N LEU A 279 3.98 -0.69 28.10
CA LEU A 279 3.90 0.56 27.35
C LEU A 279 2.76 0.53 26.35
N ILE A 280 1.88 1.54 26.39
CA ILE A 280 0.75 1.72 25.47
C ILE A 280 0.95 3.02 24.70
N SER A 281 1.06 2.93 23.37
CA SER A 281 0.97 4.10 22.50
C SER A 281 -0.44 4.20 21.91
N ALA A 282 -1.13 5.30 22.17
CA ALA A 282 -2.52 5.52 21.77
C ALA A 282 -2.72 6.88 21.11
N ASP A 283 -3.80 7.02 20.34
CA ASP A 283 -4.20 8.31 19.79
C ASP A 283 -4.96 9.13 20.84
N SER A 284 -4.77 10.44 20.83
CA SER A 284 -5.43 11.37 21.78
C SER A 284 -6.95 11.54 21.56
N GLY A 285 -7.60 10.71 20.74
CA GLY A 285 -9.00 10.86 20.31
C GLY A 285 -9.94 9.78 20.88
N GLY A 286 -11.23 10.14 20.98
CA GLY A 286 -12.30 9.17 21.29
C GLY A 286 -12.19 8.53 22.68
N SER A 287 -12.43 7.21 22.72
CA SER A 287 -12.44 6.36 23.92
C SER A 287 -11.11 6.30 24.67
N ASN A 288 -9.99 6.55 23.98
CA ASN A 288 -8.64 6.48 24.54
C ASN A 288 -8.03 7.84 24.83
N SER A 289 -8.81 8.91 24.73
CA SER A 289 -8.26 10.27 24.83
C SER A 289 -7.54 10.49 26.17
N ALA A 290 -6.40 11.19 26.10
CA ALA A 290 -5.64 11.60 27.28
C ALA A 290 -6.47 12.38 28.32
N ARG A 291 -7.53 13.08 27.87
CA ARG A 291 -8.45 13.86 28.71
C ARG A 291 -9.57 13.02 29.33
N CYS A 292 -9.80 11.80 28.84
CA CYS A 292 -10.87 10.94 29.33
C CYS A 292 -10.54 10.44 30.75
N ARG A 293 -11.39 10.78 31.72
CA ARG A 293 -11.24 10.32 33.11
C ARG A 293 -11.50 8.82 33.25
N LEU A 294 -12.54 8.32 32.57
CA LEU A 294 -12.91 6.90 32.55
C LEU A 294 -11.76 6.03 32.02
N TRP A 295 -11.02 6.51 31.02
CA TRP A 295 -9.81 5.83 30.52
C TRP A 295 -8.77 5.61 31.61
N LYS A 296 -8.48 6.64 32.42
CA LYS A 296 -7.49 6.55 33.51
C LYS A 296 -7.95 5.58 34.61
N VAL A 297 -9.23 5.61 34.96
CA VAL A 297 -9.82 4.69 35.96
C VAL A 297 -9.80 3.25 35.46
N ALA A 298 -10.25 3.00 34.23
CA ALA A 298 -10.24 1.66 33.65
C ALA A 298 -8.79 1.11 33.55
N LEU A 299 -7.82 1.94 33.17
CA LEU A 299 -6.41 1.53 33.17
C LEU A 299 -5.87 1.20 34.57
N GLN A 300 -6.34 1.87 35.62
CA GLN A 300 -6.02 1.51 37.00
C GLN A 300 -6.55 0.12 37.35
N GLU A 301 -7.79 -0.19 36.97
CA GLU A 301 -8.37 -1.52 37.17
C GLU A 301 -7.59 -2.59 36.42
N LEU A 302 -7.17 -2.31 35.18
CA LEU A 302 -6.29 -3.20 34.41
C LEU A 302 -4.93 -3.39 35.09
N ALA A 303 -4.30 -2.32 35.55
CA ALA A 303 -3.04 -2.37 36.27
C ALA A 303 -3.17 -3.23 37.54
N ASN A 304 -4.24 -3.03 38.31
CA ASN A 304 -4.55 -3.81 39.51
C ASN A 304 -4.78 -5.30 39.20
N ALA A 305 -5.54 -5.60 38.15
CA ALA A 305 -5.86 -6.97 37.76
C ALA A 305 -4.64 -7.74 37.20
N THR A 306 -3.73 -7.04 36.51
CA THR A 306 -2.57 -7.65 35.87
C THR A 306 -1.30 -7.59 36.72
N GLY A 307 -1.25 -6.71 37.72
CA GLY A 307 -0.05 -6.39 38.49
C GLY A 307 1.00 -5.61 37.70
N LEU A 308 0.69 -5.18 36.48
CA LEU A 308 1.62 -4.45 35.61
C LEU A 308 1.56 -2.95 35.91
N THR A 309 2.73 -2.30 35.84
CA THR A 309 2.81 -0.84 35.78
C THR A 309 2.55 -0.40 34.34
N VAL A 310 1.50 0.39 34.11
CA VAL A 310 1.06 0.77 32.77
C VAL A 310 1.53 2.19 32.44
N THR A 311 2.43 2.31 31.48
CA THR A 311 2.85 3.60 30.92
C THR A 311 2.07 3.87 29.64
N VAL A 312 1.45 5.04 29.54
CA VAL A 312 0.71 5.49 28.36
C VAL A 312 1.41 6.68 27.75
N CYS A 313 1.61 6.66 26.44
CA CYS A 313 2.10 7.80 25.66
C CYS A 313 1.12 8.09 24.53
N HIS A 314 0.55 9.29 24.53
CA HIS A 314 -0.40 9.73 23.53
C HIS A 314 0.28 10.42 22.34
N PHE A 315 -0.19 10.13 21.13
CA PHE A 315 0.21 10.87 19.95
C PHE A 315 -0.45 12.26 19.92
N PRO A 316 0.22 13.30 19.37
CA PRO A 316 -0.37 14.63 19.23
C PRO A 316 -1.71 14.59 18.45
N PRO A 317 -2.64 15.52 18.72
CA PRO A 317 -3.88 15.63 17.95
C PRO A 317 -3.63 15.72 16.44
N GLY A 318 -4.46 15.05 15.64
CA GLY A 318 -4.29 15.03 14.18
C GLY A 318 -3.02 14.29 13.73
N THR A 319 -2.60 13.24 14.45
CA THR A 319 -1.48 12.40 14.01
C THR A 319 -1.79 10.91 14.04
N SER A 320 -3.07 10.52 14.06
CA SER A 320 -3.52 9.12 14.09
C SER A 320 -2.92 8.26 12.98
N LYS A 321 -2.71 8.86 11.80
CA LYS A 321 -1.99 8.23 10.68
C LYS A 321 -0.62 7.65 11.07
N TRP A 322 0.07 8.28 12.01
CA TRP A 322 1.43 7.90 12.39
C TRP A 322 1.44 6.79 13.45
N ASN A 323 0.27 6.41 13.97
CA ASN A 323 0.12 5.28 14.85
C ASN A 323 0.40 3.98 14.07
N LYS A 324 1.30 3.16 14.58
CA LYS A 324 1.81 1.99 13.85
C LYS A 324 0.72 0.97 13.56
N ILE A 325 -0.29 0.86 14.41
CA ILE A 325 -1.44 -0.03 14.23
C ILE A 325 -2.24 0.29 12.96
N GLU A 326 -2.38 1.56 12.56
CA GLU A 326 -3.14 1.92 11.36
C GLU A 326 -2.50 1.29 10.11
N HIS A 327 -1.17 1.38 10.01
CA HIS A 327 -0.41 0.87 8.88
C HIS A 327 -0.08 -0.64 8.97
N ARG A 328 0.10 -1.17 10.17
CA ARG A 328 0.57 -2.55 10.39
C ARG A 328 -0.54 -3.55 10.67
N LEU A 329 -1.70 -3.11 11.13
CA LEU A 329 -2.83 -3.96 11.44
C LEU A 329 -4.04 -3.60 10.57
N PHE A 330 -4.54 -2.37 10.68
CA PHE A 330 -5.80 -1.99 10.02
C PHE A 330 -5.72 -1.88 8.50
N SER A 331 -4.55 -1.54 7.93
CA SER A 331 -4.34 -1.55 6.48
C SER A 331 -4.48 -2.95 5.89
N PHE A 332 -3.93 -3.97 6.55
CA PHE A 332 -4.02 -5.36 6.08
C PHE A 332 -5.41 -5.96 6.30
N ILE A 333 -6.06 -5.63 7.42
CA ILE A 333 -7.46 -6.00 7.65
C ILE A 333 -8.34 -5.40 6.55
N ALA A 334 -8.18 -4.12 6.22
CA ALA A 334 -8.93 -3.46 5.16
C ALA A 334 -8.65 -4.07 3.77
N GLN A 335 -7.43 -4.55 3.52
CA GLN A 335 -7.09 -5.24 2.27
C GLN A 335 -7.79 -6.61 2.18
N ASN A 336 -7.86 -7.36 3.27
CA ASN A 336 -8.50 -8.68 3.31
C ASN A 336 -10.02 -8.61 3.25
N TRP A 337 -10.62 -7.48 3.64
CA TRP A 337 -12.07 -7.25 3.52
C TRP A 337 -12.51 -6.81 2.12
N ARG A 338 -11.57 -6.54 1.20
CA ARG A 338 -11.91 -5.99 -0.13
C ARG A 338 -12.80 -6.96 -0.91
N GLY A 339 -14.05 -6.53 -1.14
CA GLY A 339 -15.00 -7.25 -1.99
C GLY A 339 -15.78 -8.35 -1.28
N GLN A 340 -15.64 -8.50 0.04
CA GLN A 340 -16.43 -9.43 0.84
C GLN A 340 -17.50 -8.67 1.64
N PRO A 341 -18.79 -9.07 1.56
CA PRO A 341 -19.82 -8.53 2.43
C PRO A 341 -19.62 -9.04 3.85
N LEU A 342 -19.74 -8.14 4.82
CA LEU A 342 -19.65 -8.46 6.24
C LEU A 342 -21.03 -8.92 6.74
N VAL A 343 -21.48 -10.05 6.20
CA VAL A 343 -22.81 -10.65 6.43
C VAL A 343 -23.10 -10.97 7.90
N SER A 344 -22.06 -11.24 8.70
CA SER A 344 -22.21 -11.52 10.12
C SER A 344 -21.01 -11.08 10.95
N LEU A 345 -21.21 -10.91 12.26
CA LEU A 345 -20.14 -10.65 13.23
C LEU A 345 -19.09 -11.76 13.24
N GLN A 346 -19.51 -13.01 13.06
CA GLN A 346 -18.60 -14.16 12.96
C GLN A 346 -17.71 -14.03 11.71
N THR A 347 -18.28 -13.67 10.56
CA THR A 347 -17.52 -13.42 9.33
C THR A 347 -16.48 -12.30 9.53
N ILE A 348 -16.83 -11.23 10.25
CA ILE A 348 -15.88 -10.15 10.59
C ILE A 348 -14.72 -10.71 11.42
N VAL A 349 -15.01 -11.46 12.49
CA VAL A 349 -14.00 -12.06 13.36
C VAL A 349 -13.11 -13.03 12.59
N GLU A 350 -13.68 -13.89 11.76
CA GLU A 350 -12.94 -14.84 10.93
C GLU A 350 -12.03 -14.11 9.92
N LEU A 351 -12.55 -13.14 9.17
CA LEU A 351 -11.76 -12.37 8.20
C LEU A 351 -10.59 -11.62 8.85
N ILE A 352 -10.81 -11.05 10.04
CA ILE A 352 -9.72 -10.44 10.80
C ILE A 352 -8.72 -11.52 11.26
N GLY A 353 -9.20 -12.61 11.84
CA GLY A 353 -8.38 -13.71 12.36
C GLY A 353 -7.56 -14.43 11.28
N HIS A 354 -8.02 -14.42 10.04
CA HIS A 354 -7.31 -14.97 8.87
C HIS A 354 -6.30 -13.98 8.25
N THR A 355 -6.19 -12.76 8.78
CA THR A 355 -5.22 -11.78 8.27
C THR A 355 -3.79 -12.25 8.53
N ARG A 356 -3.06 -12.56 7.44
CA ARG A 356 -1.65 -12.95 7.44
C ARG A 356 -0.89 -12.13 6.41
N THR A 357 0.37 -11.80 6.69
CA THR A 357 1.25 -11.12 5.72
C THR A 357 2.52 -11.93 5.49
N ALA A 358 3.16 -11.73 4.34
CA ALA A 358 4.46 -12.35 4.01
C ALA A 358 5.57 -12.00 5.03
N GLN A 359 5.37 -10.91 5.80
CA GLN A 359 6.28 -10.45 6.87
C GLN A 359 5.95 -11.09 8.23
N GLY A 360 5.06 -12.08 8.27
CA GLY A 360 4.76 -12.86 9.47
C GLY A 360 3.73 -12.23 10.41
N LEU A 361 2.96 -11.22 9.99
CA LEU A 361 1.89 -10.66 10.83
C LEU A 361 0.87 -11.77 11.14
N LYS A 362 0.63 -12.00 12.44
CA LYS A 362 -0.46 -12.86 12.91
C LYS A 362 -1.49 -12.02 13.62
N VAL A 363 -2.74 -12.11 13.17
CA VAL A 363 -3.86 -11.42 13.79
C VAL A 363 -4.81 -12.45 14.37
N CYS A 364 -5.19 -12.26 15.63
CA CYS A 364 -6.28 -12.98 16.28
C CYS A 364 -7.43 -12.00 16.51
N ALA A 365 -8.66 -12.47 16.39
CA ALA A 365 -9.84 -11.68 16.69
C ALA A 365 -10.83 -12.49 17.52
N ALA A 366 -11.60 -11.79 18.35
CA ALA A 366 -12.71 -12.36 19.08
C ALA A 366 -13.86 -11.34 19.19
N LEU A 367 -15.08 -11.87 19.28
CA LEU A 367 -16.26 -11.07 19.59
C LEU A 367 -16.23 -10.67 21.07
N ASP A 368 -16.55 -9.41 21.33
CA ASP A 368 -16.78 -8.87 22.67
C ASP A 368 -18.27 -8.62 22.85
N THR A 369 -18.91 -9.45 23.69
CA THR A 369 -20.35 -9.41 23.98
C THR A 369 -20.66 -8.69 25.29
N ASN A 370 -19.69 -7.98 25.89
CA ASN A 370 -19.91 -7.21 27.10
C ASN A 370 -20.67 -5.92 26.81
N ASP A 371 -21.43 -5.45 27.81
CA ASP A 371 -22.17 -4.19 27.74
C ASP A 371 -21.32 -3.01 28.23
N TYR A 372 -21.35 -1.90 27.48
CA TYR A 372 -20.54 -0.72 27.74
C TYR A 372 -21.39 0.55 27.74
N PRO A 373 -22.06 0.88 28.86
CA PRO A 373 -22.95 2.03 28.92
C PRO A 373 -22.20 3.33 28.66
N LYS A 374 -22.86 4.24 27.93
CA LYS A 374 -22.36 5.59 27.68
C LYS A 374 -22.72 6.54 28.82
N GLY A 375 -21.97 7.65 28.91
CA GLY A 375 -22.29 8.72 29.86
C GLY A 375 -21.89 8.41 31.30
N ILE A 376 -20.97 7.47 31.51
CA ILE A 376 -20.38 7.24 32.84
C ILE A 376 -19.57 8.48 33.23
N GLU A 377 -20.05 9.21 34.22
CA GLU A 377 -19.31 10.30 34.84
C GLU A 377 -18.42 9.76 35.95
N ILE A 378 -17.16 10.20 35.94
CA ILE A 378 -16.17 9.83 36.96
C ILE A 378 -15.99 10.99 37.92
N THR A 379 -16.30 10.73 39.19
CA THR A 379 -16.15 11.72 40.26
C THR A 379 -14.68 12.03 40.51
N ASP A 380 -14.40 13.20 41.10
CA ASP A 380 -13.02 13.59 41.44
C ASP A 380 -12.39 12.62 42.45
N GLU A 381 -13.18 12.05 43.36
CA GLU A 381 -12.74 11.03 44.31
C GLU A 381 -12.24 9.75 43.62
N GLN A 382 -12.97 9.27 42.61
CA GLN A 382 -12.56 8.10 41.83
C GLN A 382 -11.27 8.38 41.04
N LEU A 383 -11.14 9.58 40.49
CA LEU A 383 -9.92 9.97 39.78
C LEU A 383 -8.73 10.13 40.73
N ALA A 384 -8.93 10.64 41.94
CA ALA A 384 -7.88 10.80 42.95
C ALA A 384 -7.33 9.46 43.46
N ARG A 385 -8.12 8.38 43.38
CA ARG A 385 -7.66 7.02 43.70
C ARG A 385 -6.69 6.47 42.66
N VAL A 386 -6.69 6.99 41.43
CA VAL A 386 -5.76 6.54 40.38
C VAL A 386 -4.33 6.93 40.75
N LYS A 387 -3.43 5.95 40.81
CA LYS A 387 -2.00 6.12 41.07
C LYS A 387 -1.27 6.57 39.81
N LEU A 388 -1.70 7.70 39.26
CA LEU A 388 -1.16 8.30 38.04
C LEU A 388 0.03 9.20 38.37
N GLN A 389 1.16 8.91 37.73
CA GLN A 389 2.36 9.74 37.76
C GLN A 389 2.58 10.35 36.37
N PRO A 390 2.37 11.66 36.18
CA PRO A 390 2.67 12.31 34.91
C PRO A 390 4.17 12.34 34.66
N HIS A 391 4.58 12.28 33.39
CA HIS A 391 5.98 12.41 33.01
C HIS A 391 6.40 13.88 32.92
N ASN A 392 7.70 14.16 33.06
CA ASN A 392 8.23 15.53 32.95
C ASN A 392 8.05 16.14 31.56
N PHE A 393 7.97 15.30 30.51
CA PHE A 393 7.78 15.72 29.13
C PHE A 393 6.33 15.43 28.70
N HIS A 394 5.55 16.48 28.43
CA HIS A 394 4.11 16.42 28.14
C HIS A 394 3.35 15.47 29.08
N GLY A 395 3.34 15.77 30.39
CA GLY A 395 2.69 14.95 31.41
C GLY A 395 1.17 14.77 31.22
N GLU A 396 0.56 15.67 30.46
CA GLU A 396 -0.82 15.59 29.97
C GLU A 396 -1.03 14.46 28.95
N TRP A 397 0.02 14.07 28.21
CA TRP A 397 0.00 13.01 27.18
C TRP A 397 0.77 11.77 27.60
N ASN A 398 1.71 11.90 28.53
CA ASN A 398 2.63 10.86 28.93
C ASN A 398 2.53 10.65 30.43
N TYR A 399 2.06 9.48 30.85
CA TYR A 399 1.87 9.18 32.27
C TYR A 399 2.03 7.69 32.54
N THR A 400 2.34 7.37 33.79
CA THR A 400 2.45 5.99 34.28
C THR A 400 1.46 5.75 35.41
N ILE A 401 0.69 4.67 35.30
CA ILE A 401 -0.26 4.20 36.31
C ILE A 401 0.33 2.96 36.98
N ARG A 402 0.46 3.00 38.30
CA ARG A 402 0.98 1.88 39.08
C ARG A 402 -0.17 1.04 39.64
N ALA A 403 0.00 -0.27 39.66
CA ALA A 403 -0.94 -1.16 40.33
C ALA A 403 -0.97 -0.86 41.84
N GLU A 404 -2.19 -0.78 42.40
CA GLU A 404 -2.38 -0.83 43.83
C GLU A 404 -2.11 -2.26 44.30
N ARG A 405 -1.01 -2.45 45.01
CA ARG A 405 -0.76 -3.72 45.70
C ARG A 405 -1.84 -3.85 46.77
N LYS A 406 -2.71 -4.86 46.67
CA LYS A 406 -3.48 -5.32 47.82
C LYS A 406 -2.47 -5.84 48.84
N THR A 407 -2.19 -5.02 49.86
CA THR A 407 -1.51 -5.44 51.08
C THR A 407 -2.32 -6.49 51.81
#